data_AF-A0A1Y4L0C3-F1
#
_entry.id   AF-A0A1Y4L0C3-F1
#
_cell.length_a   1.000
_cell.length_b   1.000
_cell.length_c   1.000
_cell.angle_alpha   90.00
_cell.angle_beta   90.00
_cell.angle_gamma   90.00
#
_symmetry.space_group_name_H-M   'P 1'
#
loop_
_entity.id
_entity.type
_entity.pdbx_description
1 polymer ?
#
loop_
_entity_poly.entity_id
_entity_poly.type
_entity_poly.pdbx_seq_one_letter_code
_entity_poly.pdbx_strand_id
1 'polypeptide(L)'
;MKIIPQLHAREIIWFHWLYQAGVIRADQDGVDWARARPCFNHDIPGDDEKQLYRYIHRQAERCERSCASVLHDYADHLSQIQRLGGGELWPHDLDEAHRRLSARERKIQDHGLNGMFRARRRLWQWAVWRHGGMFIRPVDSVKEITLEGERQDNCVAGYAKRHAEGRAVIFVLRRADDPTKSWHTVELIPGTLTVRQCRGYKNREATPEAQAFVDAWVQRLKNIRDQRRKSA
;
A
#
# COMPACT_ATOMS: atom_id res chain seq x y z
N MET A 1 41.55 16.88 20.76
CA MET A 1 41.26 15.79 19.80
C MET A 1 39.74 15.67 19.68
N LYS A 2 39.14 16.06 18.55
CA LYS A 2 37.74 15.73 18.29
C LYS A 2 37.67 14.21 18.10
N ILE A 3 36.95 13.53 18.98
CA ILE A 3 36.71 12.09 18.90
C ILE A 3 35.94 11.87 17.60
N ILE A 4 36.57 11.24 16.62
CA ILE A 4 35.86 10.76 15.42
C ILE A 4 34.92 9.68 15.94
N PRO A 5 33.58 9.84 15.83
CA PRO A 5 32.65 8.83 16.34
C PRO A 5 32.90 7.51 15.61
N GLN A 6 32.78 6.39 16.32
CA GLN A 6 33.13 5.08 15.76
C GLN A 6 32.29 4.82 14.50
N LEU A 7 33.00 4.55 13.40
CA LEU A 7 32.44 4.11 12.12
C LEU A 7 32.58 2.59 12.04
N HIS A 8 31.56 1.91 11.55
CA HIS A 8 31.65 0.48 11.23
C HIS A 8 32.55 0.25 10.02
N ALA A 9 33.12 -0.95 9.88
CA ALA A 9 34.09 -1.28 8.82
C ALA A 9 33.60 -0.88 7.40
N ARG A 10 32.32 -1.07 7.10
CA ARG A 10 31.71 -0.66 5.82
C ARG A 10 31.72 0.86 5.64
N GLU A 11 31.41 1.61 6.68
CA GLU A 11 31.34 3.08 6.64
C GLU A 11 32.75 3.69 6.51
N ILE A 12 33.77 3.06 7.11
CA ILE A 12 35.17 3.46 6.97
C ILE A 12 35.63 3.37 5.50
N ILE A 13 35.27 2.29 4.81
CA ILE A 13 35.60 2.11 3.39
C ILE A 13 35.00 3.23 2.55
N TRP A 14 33.71 3.52 2.75
CA TRP A 14 33.02 4.60 2.05
C TRP A 14 33.61 5.97 2.38
N PHE A 15 33.87 6.25 3.67
CA PHE A 15 34.49 7.49 4.10
C PHE A 15 35.84 7.71 3.43
N HIS A 16 36.72 6.70 3.45
CA HIS A 16 38.04 6.79 2.84
C HIS A 16 37.95 7.03 1.34
N TRP A 17 37.11 6.28 0.63
CA TRP A 17 36.92 6.43 -0.81
C TRP A 17 36.38 7.81 -1.19
N LEU A 18 35.30 8.26 -0.53
CA LEU A 18 34.69 9.57 -0.78
C LEU A 18 35.65 10.72 -0.46
N TYR A 19 36.47 10.58 0.59
CA TYR A 19 37.48 11.56 0.96
C TYR A 19 38.59 11.66 -0.10
N GLN A 20 39.13 10.52 -0.56
CA GLN A 20 40.15 10.49 -1.63
C GLN A 20 39.60 11.04 -2.95
N ALA A 21 38.33 10.79 -3.26
CA ALA A 21 37.65 11.35 -4.43
C ALA A 21 37.38 12.87 -4.31
N GLY A 22 37.60 13.46 -3.12
CA GLY A 22 37.31 14.87 -2.84
C GLY A 22 35.82 15.19 -2.84
N VAL A 23 34.96 14.21 -2.51
CA VAL A 23 33.51 14.38 -2.37
C VAL A 23 33.19 14.96 -0.99
N ILE A 24 33.83 14.45 0.06
CA ILE A 24 33.61 14.85 1.46
C ILE A 24 34.87 15.45 2.09
N ARG A 25 34.70 16.11 3.23
CA ARG A 25 35.79 16.57 4.10
C ARG A 25 35.93 15.66 5.32
N ALA A 26 37.06 15.76 6.00
CA ALA A 26 37.31 15.03 7.24
C ALA A 26 36.69 15.74 8.46
N ASP A 27 35.37 15.91 8.43
CA ASP A 27 34.56 16.53 9.48
C ASP A 27 33.30 15.71 9.78
N GLN A 28 32.45 16.21 10.69
CA GLN A 28 31.24 15.50 11.11
C GLN A 28 30.26 15.31 9.94
N ASP A 29 30.19 16.29 9.04
CA ASP A 29 29.34 16.23 7.85
C ASP A 29 29.77 15.09 6.92
N GLY A 30 31.07 14.99 6.64
CA GLY A 30 31.62 13.88 5.85
C GLY A 30 31.40 12.51 6.49
N VAL A 31 31.48 12.42 7.83
CA VAL A 31 31.16 11.21 8.59
C VAL A 31 29.69 10.84 8.43
N ASP A 32 28.78 11.81 8.57
CA ASP A 32 27.34 11.59 8.46
C ASP A 32 26.93 11.19 7.03
N TRP A 33 27.54 11.81 6.02
CA TRP A 33 27.36 11.41 4.63
C TRP A 33 27.87 9.99 4.36
N ALA A 34 29.06 9.63 4.86
CA ALA A 34 29.61 8.29 4.68
C ALA A 34 28.77 7.19 5.37
N ARG A 35 28.03 7.53 6.43
CA ARG A 35 27.04 6.65 7.06
C ARG A 35 25.77 6.49 6.22
N ALA A 36 25.29 7.56 5.60
CA ALA A 36 24.07 7.56 4.81
C ALA A 36 24.25 6.96 3.40
N ARG A 37 25.38 7.24 2.75
CA ARG A 37 25.65 6.85 1.36
C ARG A 37 25.47 5.36 1.05
N PRO A 38 25.86 4.40 1.91
CA PRO A 38 25.66 2.97 1.68
C PRO A 38 24.19 2.53 1.62
N CYS A 39 23.25 3.33 2.12
CA CYS A 39 21.82 3.08 2.04
C CYS A 39 21.22 3.47 0.68
N PHE A 40 21.92 4.31 -0.11
CA PHE A 40 21.50 4.66 -1.46
C PHE A 40 21.83 3.51 -2.42
N ASN A 41 20.81 2.71 -2.72
CA ASN A 41 20.91 1.48 -3.51
C ASN A 41 20.53 1.69 -4.98
N HIS A 42 20.99 2.79 -5.57
CA HIS A 42 20.67 3.14 -6.94
C HIS A 42 21.92 3.65 -7.66
N ASP A 43 21.96 3.49 -8.98
CA ASP A 43 22.99 4.13 -9.80
C ASP A 43 22.77 5.65 -9.78
N ILE A 44 23.87 6.40 -9.65
CA ILE A 44 23.84 7.86 -9.69
C ILE A 44 23.65 8.27 -11.16
N PRO A 45 22.65 9.12 -11.48
CA PRO A 45 22.53 9.63 -12.84
C PRO A 45 23.80 10.37 -13.28
N GLY A 46 24.49 9.84 -14.29
CA GLY A 46 25.75 10.39 -14.78
C GLY A 46 27.01 9.98 -14.00
N ASP A 47 26.88 9.07 -13.02
CA ASP A 47 27.97 8.50 -12.23
C ASP A 47 28.86 9.55 -11.50
N ASP A 48 28.25 10.66 -11.07
CA ASP A 48 28.95 11.76 -10.37
C ASP A 48 28.54 11.86 -8.90
N GLU A 49 29.36 11.28 -8.01
CA GLU A 49 29.20 11.39 -6.55
C GLU A 49 29.25 12.83 -6.03
N LYS A 50 30.03 13.71 -6.65
CA LYS A 50 30.11 15.13 -6.23
C LYS A 50 28.81 15.86 -6.59
N GLN A 51 28.18 15.49 -7.70
CA GLN A 51 26.86 16.01 -8.04
C GLN A 51 25.82 15.51 -7.04
N LEU A 52 25.79 14.21 -6.73
CA LEU A 52 24.86 13.65 -5.74
C LEU A 52 25.02 14.34 -4.38
N TYR A 53 26.24 14.41 -3.87
CA TYR A 53 26.54 15.08 -2.59
C TYR A 53 26.03 16.51 -2.58
N ARG A 54 26.43 17.35 -3.56
CA ARG A 54 25.98 18.76 -3.64
C ARG A 54 24.47 18.90 -3.77
N TYR A 55 23.84 18.01 -4.54
CA TYR A 55 22.41 18.03 -4.76
C TYR A 55 21.64 17.72 -3.48
N ILE A 56 22.00 16.62 -2.79
CA ILE A 56 21.29 16.21 -1.57
C ILE A 56 21.47 17.22 -0.45
N HIS A 57 22.67 17.81 -0.29
CA HIS A 57 22.88 18.87 0.70
C HIS A 57 22.01 20.10 0.41
N ARG A 58 21.93 20.53 -0.85
CA ARG A 58 21.05 21.65 -1.24
C ARG A 58 19.56 21.35 -0.97
N GLN A 59 19.12 20.13 -1.26
CA GLN A 59 17.73 19.72 -0.99
C GLN A 59 17.45 19.62 0.51
N ALA A 60 18.40 19.11 1.30
CA ALA A 60 18.33 19.02 2.76
C ALA A 60 18.23 20.39 3.43
N GLU A 61 19.03 21.36 2.98
CA GLU A 61 18.92 22.76 3.43
C GLU A 61 17.56 23.35 3.09
N ARG A 62 17.04 23.10 1.88
CA ARG A 62 15.73 23.62 1.46
C ARG A 62 14.58 23.10 2.33
N CYS A 63 14.56 21.80 2.61
CA CYS A 63 13.44 21.17 3.31
C CYS A 63 13.66 21.01 4.82
N GLU A 64 14.76 21.54 5.35
CA GLU A 64 15.15 21.46 6.76
C GLU A 64 15.15 20.01 7.31
N ARG A 65 15.63 19.06 6.48
CA ARG A 65 15.74 17.63 6.83
C ARG A 65 17.18 17.15 6.74
N SER A 66 17.47 16.00 7.33
CA SER A 66 18.81 15.40 7.24
C SER A 66 19.13 14.92 5.82
N CYS A 67 20.40 15.01 5.41
CA CYS A 67 20.87 14.47 4.13
C CYS A 67 20.52 12.99 3.95
N ALA A 68 20.57 12.20 5.02
CA ALA A 68 20.18 10.79 4.99
C ALA A 68 18.71 10.57 4.59
N SER A 69 17.79 11.38 5.14
CA SER A 69 16.37 11.29 4.81
C SER A 69 16.10 11.73 3.37
N VAL A 70 16.77 12.80 2.92
CA VAL A 70 16.63 13.31 1.56
C VAL A 70 17.23 12.35 0.53
N LEU A 71 18.34 11.69 0.88
CA LEU A 71 18.97 10.66 0.05
C LEU A 71 18.04 9.44 -0.14
N HIS A 72 17.30 9.06 0.91
CA HIS A 72 16.26 8.03 0.82
C HIS A 72 15.14 8.45 -0.13
N ASP A 73 14.58 9.65 0.07
CA ASP A 73 13.50 10.18 -0.79
C ASP A 73 13.96 10.29 -2.26
N TYR A 74 15.25 10.59 -2.48
CA TYR A 74 15.83 10.62 -3.82
C TYR A 74 15.91 9.23 -4.45
N ALA A 75 16.34 8.20 -3.71
CA ALA A 75 16.34 6.82 -4.18
C ALA A 75 14.92 6.33 -4.54
N ASP A 76 13.94 6.69 -3.71
CA ASP A 76 12.53 6.39 -3.94
C ASP A 76 12.00 7.10 -5.19
N HIS A 77 12.35 8.38 -5.38
CA HIS A 77 12.02 9.16 -6.56
C HIS A 77 12.60 8.54 -7.85
N LEU A 78 13.87 8.13 -7.86
CA LEU A 78 14.47 7.43 -9.00
C LEU A 78 13.75 6.10 -9.30
N SER A 79 13.42 5.34 -8.26
CA SER A 79 12.64 4.11 -8.37
C SER A 79 11.23 4.37 -8.92
N GLN A 80 10.61 5.50 -8.60
CA GLN A 80 9.32 5.91 -9.16
C GLN A 80 9.42 6.29 -10.63
N ILE A 81 10.48 7.00 -11.04
CA ILE A 81 10.72 7.33 -12.46
C ILE A 81 10.87 6.05 -13.30
N GLN A 82 11.68 5.09 -12.83
CA GLN A 82 11.87 3.82 -13.54
C GLN A 82 10.57 3.03 -13.72
N ARG A 83 9.70 3.01 -12.70
CA ARG A 83 8.46 2.21 -12.73
C ARG A 83 7.31 2.89 -13.49
N LEU A 84 7.18 4.21 -13.37
CA LEU A 84 6.02 4.95 -13.90
C LEU A 84 6.31 5.65 -15.23
N GLY A 85 7.59 5.88 -15.52
CA GLY A 85 8.04 6.72 -16.63
C GLY A 85 7.71 8.20 -16.41
N GLY A 86 8.57 9.06 -16.95
CA GLY A 86 8.47 10.51 -16.79
C GLY A 86 8.88 10.99 -15.39
N GLY A 87 9.35 12.23 -15.32
CA GLY A 87 9.99 12.80 -14.13
C GLY A 87 11.42 13.24 -14.44
N GLU A 88 11.91 14.19 -13.66
CA GLU A 88 13.25 14.75 -13.81
C GLU A 88 14.21 13.98 -12.90
N LEU A 89 15.40 13.65 -13.41
CA LEU A 89 16.43 12.97 -12.63
C LEU A 89 17.00 13.86 -11.53
N TRP A 90 17.11 15.16 -11.78
CA TRP A 90 17.63 16.15 -10.82
C TRP A 90 16.60 17.28 -10.62
N PRO A 91 15.44 17.00 -10.02
CA PRO A 91 14.38 18.00 -9.89
C PRO A 91 14.87 19.18 -9.06
N HIS A 92 14.43 20.40 -9.41
CA HIS A 92 14.76 21.58 -8.62
C HIS A 92 14.24 21.46 -7.19
N ASP A 93 13.05 20.88 -7.01
CA ASP A 93 12.43 20.55 -5.72
C ASP A 93 12.17 19.05 -5.63
N LEU A 94 12.98 18.34 -4.84
CA LEU A 94 12.86 16.89 -4.72
C LEU A 94 11.56 16.49 -4.01
N ASP A 95 11.20 17.19 -2.95
CA ASP A 95 10.05 16.82 -2.13
C ASP A 95 8.75 16.99 -2.91
N GLU A 96 8.59 18.08 -3.65
CA GLU A 96 7.45 18.26 -4.55
C GLU A 96 7.42 17.21 -5.68
N ALA A 97 8.56 16.96 -6.33
CA ALA A 97 8.65 16.00 -7.42
C ALA A 97 8.32 14.57 -6.96
N HIS A 98 8.85 14.15 -5.81
CA HIS A 98 8.59 12.86 -5.18
C HIS A 98 7.12 12.75 -4.75
N ARG A 99 6.54 13.79 -4.15
CA ARG A 99 5.11 13.82 -3.78
C ARG A 99 4.19 13.69 -5.00
N ARG A 100 4.52 14.37 -6.09
CA ARG A 100 3.76 14.32 -7.35
C ARG A 100 3.77 12.93 -7.98
N LEU A 101 4.94 12.29 -8.08
CA LEU A 101 5.06 10.93 -8.59
C LEU A 101 4.34 9.92 -7.68
N SER A 102 4.48 10.05 -6.36
CA SER A 102 3.75 9.23 -5.38
C SER A 102 2.23 9.36 -5.50
N ALA A 103 1.71 10.56 -5.80
CA ALA A 103 0.28 10.78 -6.02
C ALA A 103 -0.19 10.15 -7.33
N ARG A 104 0.60 10.28 -8.41
CA ARG A 104 0.32 9.62 -9.70
C ARG A 104 0.33 8.10 -9.57
N GLU A 105 1.30 7.55 -8.85
CA GLU A 105 1.39 6.12 -8.58
C GLU A 105 0.14 5.61 -7.88
N ARG A 106 -0.24 6.24 -6.76
CA ARG A 106 -1.46 5.91 -6.02
C ARG A 106 -2.67 5.91 -6.93
N LYS A 107 -2.82 6.93 -7.77
CA LYS A 107 -3.91 7.02 -8.75
C LYS A 107 -3.90 5.86 -9.75
N ILE A 108 -2.74 5.48 -10.29
CA ILE A 108 -2.61 4.34 -11.22
C ILE A 108 -2.98 3.02 -10.52
N GLN A 109 -2.43 2.79 -9.32
CA GLN A 109 -2.72 1.59 -8.52
C GLN A 109 -4.22 1.52 -8.18
N ASP A 110 -4.81 2.62 -7.75
CA ASP A 110 -6.24 2.72 -7.45
C ASP A 110 -7.10 2.47 -8.69
N HIS A 111 -6.73 3.01 -9.86
CA HIS A 111 -7.46 2.75 -11.11
C HIS A 111 -7.39 1.28 -11.51
N GLY A 112 -6.21 0.66 -11.45
CA GLY A 112 -6.00 -0.76 -11.74
C GLY A 112 -6.84 -1.64 -10.80
N LEU A 113 -6.73 -1.41 -9.49
CA LEU A 113 -7.52 -2.09 -8.48
C LEU A 113 -9.02 -1.86 -8.66
N ASN A 114 -9.49 -0.65 -8.93
CA ASN A 114 -10.91 -0.37 -9.18
C ASN A 114 -11.43 -1.07 -10.44
N GLY A 115 -10.60 -1.26 -11.46
CA GLY A 115 -10.90 -2.14 -12.60
C GLY A 115 -11.17 -3.57 -12.16
N MET A 116 -10.28 -4.12 -11.32
CA MET A 116 -10.43 -5.47 -10.77
C MET A 116 -11.65 -5.59 -9.84
N PHE A 117 -11.93 -4.62 -8.97
CA PHE A 117 -13.13 -4.58 -8.13
C PHE A 117 -14.40 -4.59 -9.00
N ARG A 118 -14.45 -3.80 -10.08
CA ARG A 118 -15.56 -3.85 -11.05
C ARG A 118 -15.75 -5.24 -11.64
N ALA A 119 -14.67 -5.91 -12.03
CA ALA A 119 -14.75 -7.28 -12.53
C ALA A 119 -15.25 -8.25 -11.44
N ARG A 120 -14.77 -8.13 -10.20
CA ARG A 120 -15.21 -8.96 -9.06
C ARG A 120 -16.69 -8.76 -8.75
N ARG A 121 -17.20 -7.54 -8.78
CA ARG A 121 -18.64 -7.27 -8.61
C ARG A 121 -19.49 -7.99 -9.64
N ARG A 122 -19.12 -7.88 -10.92
CA ARG A 122 -19.83 -8.56 -12.01
C ARG A 122 -19.79 -10.08 -11.82
N LEU A 123 -18.63 -10.63 -11.47
CA LEU A 123 -18.44 -12.05 -11.21
C LEU A 123 -19.29 -12.56 -10.03
N TRP A 124 -19.42 -11.77 -8.97
CA TRP A 124 -20.15 -12.14 -7.74
C TRP A 124 -21.57 -11.59 -7.67
N GLN A 125 -22.11 -11.05 -8.77
CA GLN A 125 -23.46 -10.49 -8.81
C GLN A 125 -24.54 -11.52 -8.42
N TRP A 126 -24.35 -12.79 -8.80
CA TRP A 126 -25.26 -13.89 -8.46
C TRP A 126 -25.29 -14.24 -6.96
N ALA A 127 -24.27 -13.79 -6.21
CA ALA A 127 -24.17 -13.96 -4.77
C ALA A 127 -24.78 -12.79 -3.99
N VAL A 128 -25.17 -11.69 -4.64
CA VAL A 128 -25.91 -10.62 -3.97
C VAL A 128 -27.24 -11.17 -3.49
N TRP A 129 -27.60 -10.88 -2.23
CA TRP A 129 -28.81 -11.39 -1.63
C TRP A 129 -29.38 -10.42 -0.60
N ARG A 130 -30.71 -10.33 -0.55
CA ARG A 130 -31.47 -9.51 0.39
C ARG A 130 -32.55 -10.39 1.02
N HIS A 131 -32.59 -10.42 2.34
CA HIS A 131 -33.54 -11.24 3.11
C HIS A 131 -33.62 -10.73 4.55
N GLY A 132 -34.80 -10.84 5.17
CA GLY A 132 -34.97 -10.53 6.60
C GLY A 132 -34.51 -9.12 7.02
N GLY A 133 -34.73 -8.10 6.19
CA GLY A 133 -34.29 -6.73 6.49
C GLY A 133 -32.78 -6.51 6.39
N MET A 134 -32.03 -7.44 5.81
CA MET A 134 -30.59 -7.34 5.60
C MET A 134 -30.24 -7.58 4.13
N PHE A 135 -29.06 -7.11 3.71
CA PHE A 135 -28.51 -7.46 2.41
C PHE A 135 -26.99 -7.60 2.46
N ILE A 136 -26.48 -8.43 1.55
CA ILE A 136 -25.05 -8.66 1.36
C ILE A 136 -24.67 -8.42 -0.09
N ARG A 137 -23.57 -7.70 -0.30
CA ARG A 137 -23.00 -7.46 -1.63
C ARG A 137 -21.47 -7.41 -1.59
N PRO A 138 -20.77 -7.72 -2.69
CA PRO A 138 -19.34 -7.50 -2.76
C PRO A 138 -19.02 -6.02 -2.56
N VAL A 139 -17.85 -5.75 -2.00
CA VAL A 139 -17.34 -4.38 -1.86
C VAL A 139 -17.11 -3.73 -3.25
N ASP A 140 -17.36 -2.44 -3.34
CA ASP A 140 -17.55 -1.72 -4.60
C ASP A 140 -16.27 -1.18 -5.23
N SER A 141 -15.34 -0.76 -4.39
CA SER A 141 -14.13 -0.06 -4.81
C SER A 141 -13.06 -0.11 -3.73
N VAL A 142 -11.84 0.28 -4.11
CA VAL A 142 -10.75 0.52 -3.16
C VAL A 142 -11.17 1.56 -2.12
N LYS A 143 -11.85 2.63 -2.55
CA LYS A 143 -12.35 3.67 -1.64
C LYS A 143 -13.34 3.12 -0.60
N GLU A 144 -14.26 2.25 -1.02
CA GLU A 144 -15.22 1.66 -0.08
C GLU A 144 -14.55 0.75 0.94
N ILE A 145 -13.65 -0.15 0.52
CA ILE A 145 -12.98 -1.06 1.48
C ILE A 145 -12.07 -0.30 2.45
N THR A 146 -11.45 0.80 2.02
CA THR A 146 -10.66 1.67 2.90
C THR A 146 -11.55 2.37 3.93
N LEU A 147 -12.63 3.04 3.48
CA LEU A 147 -13.61 3.67 4.36
C LEU A 147 -14.25 2.67 5.32
N GLU A 148 -14.47 1.44 4.88
CA GLU A 148 -15.01 0.37 5.73
C GLU A 148 -14.04 0.03 6.86
N GLY A 149 -12.75 -0.08 6.58
CA GLY A 149 -11.72 -0.32 7.60
C GLY A 149 -11.60 0.82 8.60
N GLU A 150 -11.63 2.07 8.12
CA GLU A 150 -11.62 3.26 8.97
C GLU A 150 -12.85 3.31 9.89
N ARG A 151 -14.05 3.09 9.36
CA ARG A 151 -15.30 3.12 10.13
C ARG A 151 -15.42 1.97 11.11
N GLN A 152 -14.92 0.80 10.74
CA GLN A 152 -14.97 -0.37 11.60
C GLN A 152 -13.78 -0.46 12.56
N ASP A 153 -12.77 0.42 12.45
CA ASP A 153 -11.51 0.34 13.21
C ASP A 153 -10.92 -1.09 13.14
N ASN A 154 -10.81 -1.60 11.92
CA ASN A 154 -10.38 -2.97 11.66
C ASN A 154 -9.48 -3.09 10.42
N CYS A 155 -8.91 -4.28 10.23
CA CYS A 155 -7.89 -4.52 9.21
C CYS A 155 -8.45 -4.77 7.80
N VAL A 156 -9.75 -4.58 7.54
CA VAL A 156 -10.37 -4.96 6.25
C VAL A 156 -9.76 -4.22 5.05
N ALA A 157 -9.24 -2.99 5.26
CA ALA A 157 -8.51 -2.23 4.24
C ALA A 157 -7.31 -3.01 3.68
N GLY A 158 -6.61 -3.79 4.52
CA GLY A 158 -5.47 -4.62 4.11
C GLY A 158 -5.84 -5.80 3.20
N TYR A 159 -7.13 -6.07 3.00
CA TYR A 159 -7.63 -7.14 2.13
C TYR A 159 -7.89 -6.67 0.69
N ALA A 160 -7.75 -5.38 0.38
CA ALA A 160 -8.07 -4.80 -0.93
C ALA A 160 -7.37 -5.52 -2.10
N LYS A 161 -6.06 -5.77 -1.97
CA LYS A 161 -5.28 -6.48 -3.00
C LYS A 161 -5.74 -7.94 -3.18
N ARG A 162 -5.93 -8.67 -2.07
CA ARG A 162 -6.41 -10.07 -2.11
C ARG A 162 -7.83 -10.17 -2.69
N HIS A 163 -8.68 -9.19 -2.43
CA HIS A 163 -10.00 -9.07 -3.03
C HIS A 163 -9.93 -8.89 -4.54
N ALA A 164 -9.15 -7.89 -5.00
CA ALA A 164 -8.96 -7.61 -6.41
C ALA A 164 -8.42 -8.84 -7.17
N GLU A 165 -7.38 -9.47 -6.64
CA GLU A 165 -6.76 -10.68 -7.20
C GLU A 165 -7.67 -11.92 -7.14
N GLY A 166 -8.76 -11.89 -6.36
CA GLY A 166 -9.70 -13.00 -6.24
C GLY A 166 -9.20 -14.15 -5.37
N ARG A 167 -8.20 -13.89 -4.50
CA ARG A 167 -7.78 -14.86 -3.47
C ARG A 167 -8.79 -14.93 -2.32
N ALA A 168 -9.51 -13.84 -2.11
CA ALA A 168 -10.64 -13.73 -1.19
C ALA A 168 -11.71 -12.84 -1.83
N VAL A 169 -12.94 -12.89 -1.32
CA VAL A 169 -14.00 -11.96 -1.68
C VAL A 169 -14.50 -11.29 -0.42
N ILE A 170 -14.45 -9.97 -0.39
CA ILE A 170 -14.93 -9.18 0.72
C ILE A 170 -16.33 -8.72 0.36
N PHE A 171 -17.29 -9.09 1.20
CA PHE A 171 -18.66 -8.63 1.13
C PHE A 171 -18.94 -7.70 2.30
N VAL A 172 -19.78 -6.70 2.05
CA VAL A 172 -20.38 -5.87 3.08
C VAL A 172 -21.77 -6.41 3.39
N LEU A 173 -22.03 -6.66 4.67
CA LEU A 173 -23.34 -7.01 5.21
C LEU A 173 -23.92 -5.77 5.88
N ARG A 174 -25.17 -5.47 5.56
CA ARG A 174 -25.87 -4.25 5.96
C ARG A 174 -27.29 -4.55 6.41
N ARG A 175 -27.80 -3.74 7.33
CA ARG A 175 -29.24 -3.64 7.57
C ARG A 175 -29.86 -2.79 6.47
N ALA A 176 -31.08 -3.12 6.07
CA ALA A 176 -31.78 -2.48 4.96
C ALA A 176 -32.37 -1.11 5.34
N ASP A 177 -32.60 -0.88 6.63
CA ASP A 177 -33.05 0.38 7.22
C ASP A 177 -31.91 1.43 7.27
N ASP A 178 -30.66 1.00 7.41
CA ASP A 178 -29.47 1.85 7.35
C ASP A 178 -28.38 1.25 6.42
N PRO A 179 -28.56 1.33 5.09
CA PRO A 179 -27.69 0.68 4.11
C PRO A 179 -26.29 1.32 4.02
N THR A 180 -26.12 2.55 4.51
CA THR A 180 -24.87 3.32 4.40
C THR A 180 -23.94 3.12 5.59
N LYS A 181 -24.49 2.70 6.72
CA LYS A 181 -23.75 2.45 7.95
C LYS A 181 -23.08 1.08 7.92
N SER A 182 -21.79 1.07 8.25
CA SER A 182 -21.02 -0.15 8.38
C SER A 182 -21.59 -1.02 9.51
N TRP A 183 -21.83 -2.30 9.23
CA TRP A 183 -22.36 -3.24 10.22
C TRP A 183 -21.45 -4.46 10.38
N HIS A 184 -21.32 -5.28 9.34
CA HIS A 184 -20.37 -6.38 9.31
C HIS A 184 -19.68 -6.51 7.94
N THR A 185 -18.48 -7.07 7.94
CA THR A 185 -17.71 -7.47 6.77
C THR A 185 -17.51 -8.97 6.76
N VAL A 186 -17.68 -9.59 5.59
CA VAL A 186 -17.58 -11.04 5.40
C VAL A 186 -16.46 -11.34 4.41
N GLU A 187 -15.48 -12.17 4.80
CA GLU A 187 -14.45 -12.70 3.91
C GLU A 187 -14.84 -14.12 3.46
N LEU A 188 -15.12 -14.29 2.17
CA LEU A 188 -15.44 -15.57 1.54
C LEU A 188 -14.23 -16.08 0.75
N ILE A 189 -13.96 -17.39 0.83
CA ILE A 189 -12.99 -18.08 -0.04
C ILE A 189 -13.71 -18.56 -1.31
N PRO A 190 -13.41 -18.02 -2.51
CA PRO A 190 -14.09 -18.34 -3.77
C PRO A 190 -14.24 -19.83 -4.08
N GLY A 191 -13.15 -20.59 -3.94
CA GLY A 191 -13.09 -21.98 -4.42
C GLY A 191 -14.00 -22.92 -3.63
N THR A 192 -14.07 -22.72 -2.31
CA THR A 192 -14.82 -23.60 -1.41
C THR A 192 -16.21 -23.04 -1.07
N LEU A 193 -16.43 -21.74 -1.27
CA LEU A 193 -17.58 -20.99 -0.74
C LEU A 193 -17.66 -21.07 0.79
N THR A 194 -16.49 -21.07 1.45
CA THR A 194 -16.39 -21.03 2.91
C THR A 194 -16.20 -19.60 3.37
N VAL A 195 -16.96 -19.17 4.36
CA VAL A 195 -16.73 -17.89 5.05
C VAL A 195 -15.57 -18.09 6.02
N ARG A 196 -14.48 -17.38 5.78
CA ARG A 196 -13.30 -17.39 6.65
C ARG A 196 -13.56 -16.58 7.93
N GLN A 197 -14.29 -15.47 7.80
CA GLN A 197 -14.64 -14.61 8.92
C GLN A 197 -15.85 -13.72 8.58
N CYS A 198 -16.61 -13.37 9.62
CA CYS A 198 -17.62 -12.33 9.62
C CYS A 198 -17.36 -11.45 10.85
N ARG A 199 -16.97 -10.18 10.63
CA ARG A 199 -16.48 -9.28 11.69
C ARG A 199 -17.20 -7.94 11.63
N GLY A 200 -17.53 -7.41 12.81
CA GLY A 200 -18.05 -6.06 12.99
C GLY A 200 -16.98 -5.09 13.52
N TYR A 201 -17.45 -3.94 14.03
CA TYR A 201 -16.62 -2.88 14.62
C TYR A 201 -15.60 -3.44 15.63
N LYS A 202 -14.34 -2.99 15.55
CA LYS A 202 -13.20 -3.45 16.37
C LYS A 202 -12.99 -4.96 16.36
N ASN A 203 -13.15 -5.59 15.19
CA ASN A 203 -13.04 -7.04 15.02
C ASN A 203 -13.99 -7.87 15.89
N ARG A 204 -15.09 -7.28 16.39
CA ARG A 204 -16.10 -8.01 17.15
C ARG A 204 -16.68 -9.14 16.33
N GLU A 205 -17.03 -10.22 17.03
CA GLU A 205 -17.74 -11.35 16.44
C GLU A 205 -19.07 -10.90 15.82
N ALA A 206 -19.53 -11.66 14.84
CA ALA A 206 -20.82 -11.43 14.22
C ALA A 206 -21.94 -11.50 15.26
N THR A 207 -22.88 -10.54 15.20
CA THR A 207 -24.12 -10.67 15.96
C THR A 207 -24.88 -11.96 15.54
N PRO A 208 -25.67 -12.59 16.42
CA PRO A 208 -26.42 -13.80 16.07
C PRO A 208 -27.28 -13.65 14.81
N GLU A 209 -27.90 -12.48 14.63
CA GLU A 209 -28.67 -12.14 13.43
C GLU A 209 -27.81 -12.12 12.16
N ALA A 210 -26.64 -11.49 12.22
CA ALA A 210 -25.69 -11.46 11.12
C ALA A 210 -25.15 -12.86 10.78
N GLN A 211 -24.84 -13.66 11.80
CA GLN A 211 -24.36 -15.03 11.61
C GLN A 211 -25.43 -15.91 10.95
N ALA A 212 -26.67 -15.87 11.44
CA ALA A 212 -27.79 -16.60 10.86
C ALA A 212 -28.05 -16.22 9.39
N PHE A 213 -27.96 -14.92 9.06
CA PHE A 213 -28.06 -14.45 7.68
C PHE A 213 -26.91 -15.01 6.81
N VAL A 214 -25.67 -14.95 7.29
CA VAL A 214 -24.49 -15.42 6.56
C VAL A 214 -24.55 -16.93 6.33
N ASP A 215 -25.02 -17.71 7.31
CA ASP A 215 -25.15 -19.16 7.19
C ASP A 215 -26.20 -19.53 6.12
N ALA A 216 -27.38 -18.90 6.17
CA ALA A 216 -28.42 -19.09 5.15
C ALA A 216 -27.94 -18.67 3.76
N TRP A 217 -27.18 -17.57 3.68
CA TRP A 217 -26.57 -17.09 2.45
C TRP A 217 -25.58 -18.11 1.87
N VAL A 218 -24.66 -18.65 2.68
CA VAL A 218 -23.67 -19.66 2.25
C VAL A 218 -24.36 -20.92 1.74
N GLN A 219 -25.40 -21.40 2.43
CA GLN A 219 -26.17 -22.57 1.96
C GLN A 219 -26.81 -22.29 0.59
N ARG A 220 -27.40 -21.11 0.42
CA ARG A 220 -27.93 -20.67 -0.88
C ARG A 220 -26.86 -20.68 -1.97
N LEU A 221 -25.65 -20.16 -1.70
CA LEU A 221 -24.57 -20.14 -2.70
C LEU A 221 -24.17 -21.56 -3.12
N LYS A 222 -24.05 -22.48 -2.17
CA LYS A 222 -23.73 -23.89 -2.44
C LYS A 222 -24.81 -24.56 -3.29
N ASN A 223 -26.08 -24.37 -2.95
CA ASN A 223 -27.21 -24.91 -3.71
C ASN A 223 -27.19 -24.42 -5.17
N ILE A 224 -26.96 -23.12 -5.39
CA ILE A 224 -26.86 -22.55 -6.75
C ILE A 224 -25.67 -23.15 -7.51
N ARG A 225 -24.51 -23.30 -6.85
CA ARG A 225 -23.32 -23.91 -7.46
C ARG A 225 -23.60 -25.36 -7.88
N ASP A 226 -24.25 -26.13 -7.03
CA ASP A 226 -24.51 -27.54 -7.27
C ASP A 226 -25.58 -27.73 -8.37
N GLN A 227 -26.59 -26.85 -8.44
CA GLN A 227 -27.53 -26.80 -9.56
C GLN A 227 -26.81 -26.51 -10.88
N ARG A 228 -25.91 -25.51 -10.91
CA ARG A 228 -25.12 -25.18 -12.11
C ARG A 228 -24.22 -26.32 -12.57
N ARG A 229 -23.65 -27.11 -11.64
CA ARG A 229 -22.85 -28.31 -11.98
C ARG A 229 -23.69 -29.46 -12.54
N LYS A 230 -24.96 -29.57 -12.16
CA LYS A 230 -25.87 -30.61 -12.67
C LYS A 230 -26.42 -30.28 -14.06
N SER A 231 -26.44 -29.01 -14.43
CA SER A 231 -26.95 -28.52 -15.73
C SER A 231 -25.86 -28.29 -16.79
N ALA A 232 -24.59 -28.58 -16.47
CA ALA A 232 -23.43 -28.45 -17.36
C ALA A 232 -22.91 -29.83 -17.75
#